data_AF-A0A7S0AH68-F1
#
_entry.id   AF-A0A7S0AH68-F1
#
_cell.length_a   1.000
_cell.length_b   1.000
_cell.length_c   1.000
_cell.angle_alpha   90.00
_cell.angle_beta   90.00
_cell.angle_gamma   90.00
#
_symmetry.space_group_name_H-M   'P 1'
#
loop_
_entity.id
_entity.type
_entity.pdbx_description
1 polymer ?
#
loop_
_entity_poly.entity_id
_entity_poly.type
_entity_poly.pdbx_seq_one_letter_code
_entity_poly.pdbx_strand_id
1 'polypeptide(L)'
;MGSRVTQATGFVSARSSKVGVPMGEPDDEEESSEPEDDERIMKLLTYTGKHTPEETAAYLEELGGDDALIYGDLWVGKPLHAKAFFLLMAAACLNDELPLAPQILEKRALFKACKGGDEAQSALLVMLELFCIKERRAGLAEFGAVLKVLWERDIVEQGVIEAWIDNERALQEVHPGHFSQTDAETVRQSSREFVEWLQAGEDEP
;
A
#
# COMPACT_ATOMS: atom_id res chain seq x y z
N MET A 1 60.19 20.74 35.23
CA MET A 1 61.29 20.00 35.90
C MET A 1 60.76 18.60 36.18
N GLY A 2 61.25 17.47 35.71
CA GLY A 2 62.42 17.10 34.91
C GLY A 2 62.48 15.56 34.90
N SER A 3 62.55 14.98 33.70
CA SER A 3 63.05 13.66 33.24
C SER A 3 63.15 12.42 34.15
N ARG A 4 62.71 11.27 33.57
CA ARG A 4 63.46 10.00 33.28
C ARG A 4 62.45 9.02 32.63
N VAL A 5 62.47 8.70 31.33
CA VAL A 5 63.37 7.84 30.51
C VAL A 5 63.56 6.42 31.04
N THR A 6 63.14 5.41 30.24
CA THR A 6 63.87 4.18 29.75
C THR A 6 62.86 3.33 28.92
N GLN A 7 62.78 3.43 27.58
CA GLN A 7 63.34 2.55 26.51
C GLN A 7 63.32 1.02 26.72
N ALA A 8 62.58 0.30 25.85
CA ALA A 8 63.07 -0.63 24.79
C ALA A 8 63.21 -2.08 25.31
N THR A 9 62.82 -3.17 24.65
CA THR A 9 63.06 -3.72 23.29
C THR A 9 62.06 -4.91 23.13
N GLY A 10 61.45 -5.22 21.98
CA GLY A 10 62.05 -5.77 20.77
C GLY A 10 62.34 -7.27 20.89
N PHE A 11 61.59 -8.17 20.22
CA PHE A 11 62.12 -9.11 19.22
C PHE A 11 61.06 -9.97 18.52
N VAL A 12 61.42 -10.34 17.29
CA VAL A 12 60.71 -10.97 16.19
C VAL A 12 60.77 -12.50 16.28
N SER A 13 59.80 -13.23 15.71
CA SER A 13 60.15 -14.45 14.94
C SER A 13 59.08 -14.78 13.90
N ALA A 14 59.56 -15.06 12.69
CA ALA A 14 58.83 -15.25 11.45
C ALA A 14 58.94 -16.70 10.95
N ARG A 15 58.19 -16.97 9.86
CA ARG A 15 58.25 -18.09 8.90
C ARG A 15 57.25 -19.23 9.17
N SER A 16 56.59 -19.85 8.19
CA SER A 16 56.69 -19.78 6.73
C SER A 16 55.45 -20.42 6.06
N SER A 17 55.04 -19.84 4.94
CA SER A 17 54.64 -20.47 3.67
C SER A 17 53.58 -21.60 3.64
N LYS A 18 52.44 -21.33 2.98
CA LYS A 18 52.13 -22.00 1.69
C LYS A 18 50.96 -21.36 0.94
N VAL A 19 51.13 -21.38 -0.38
CA VAL A 19 50.29 -20.90 -1.47
C VAL A 19 48.97 -21.68 -1.56
N GLY A 20 47.89 -20.96 -1.86
CA GLY A 20 46.61 -21.50 -2.32
C GLY A 20 45.66 -20.39 -2.75
N VAL A 21 45.58 -20.13 -4.06
CA VAL A 21 44.46 -19.44 -4.76
C VAL A 21 43.97 -20.52 -5.73
N PRO A 22 42.67 -20.83 -5.83
CA PRO A 22 41.68 -19.92 -6.40
C PRO A 22 40.28 -20.05 -5.75
N MET A 23 39.24 -19.63 -6.46
CA MET A 23 37.82 -19.56 -6.09
C MET A 23 37.52 -18.19 -5.46
N GLY A 24 37.35 -17.16 -6.29
CA GLY A 24 36.15 -17.05 -7.12
C GLY A 24 35.14 -16.34 -6.23
N GLU A 25 35.07 -15.03 -6.39
CA GLU A 25 34.09 -14.18 -5.71
C GLU A 25 32.71 -14.82 -5.90
N PRO A 26 31.95 -15.10 -4.83
CA PRO A 26 30.51 -15.15 -4.99
C PRO A 26 30.13 -13.71 -5.27
N ASP A 27 30.09 -13.36 -6.55
CA ASP A 27 29.18 -12.34 -7.04
C ASP A 27 27.78 -12.94 -6.86
N ASP A 28 27.34 -13.02 -5.60
CA ASP A 28 25.93 -13.08 -5.25
C ASP A 28 25.43 -11.67 -5.58
N GLU A 29 25.29 -11.39 -6.88
CA GLU A 29 24.17 -10.61 -7.36
C GLU A 29 22.94 -11.41 -6.88
N GLU A 30 22.53 -11.16 -5.63
CA GLU A 30 21.13 -11.22 -5.28
C GLU A 30 20.45 -10.35 -6.34
N GLU A 31 20.00 -10.99 -7.44
CA GLU A 31 18.82 -10.56 -8.15
C GLU A 31 17.78 -10.41 -7.05
N SER A 32 17.70 -9.20 -6.50
CA SER A 32 16.51 -8.67 -5.88
C SER A 32 15.47 -8.74 -6.98
N SER A 33 14.88 -9.92 -7.15
CA SER A 33 13.73 -10.13 -8.00
C SER A 33 12.65 -9.30 -7.34
N GLU A 34 12.57 -8.03 -7.74
CA GLU A 34 11.42 -7.21 -7.42
C GLU A 34 10.20 -8.06 -7.78
N PRO A 35 9.29 -8.31 -6.83
CA PRO A 35 8.17 -9.20 -7.09
C PRO A 35 7.46 -8.68 -8.33
N GLU A 36 7.37 -9.53 -9.36
CA GLU A 36 6.76 -9.14 -10.62
C GLU A 36 5.33 -8.69 -10.34
N ASP A 37 5.05 -7.42 -10.67
CA ASP A 37 3.71 -6.88 -10.66
C ASP A 37 2.79 -7.71 -11.54
N ASP A 38 1.53 -7.86 -11.13
CA ASP A 38 0.55 -8.58 -11.92
C ASP A 38 0.43 -7.99 -13.34
N GLU A 39 0.55 -8.83 -14.37
CA GLU A 39 0.52 -8.39 -15.78
C GLU A 39 -0.73 -7.58 -16.15
N ARG A 40 -1.81 -7.73 -15.38
CA ARG A 40 -3.05 -6.97 -15.49
C ARG A 40 -2.87 -5.48 -15.23
N ILE A 41 -1.92 -5.09 -14.39
CA ILE A 41 -1.62 -3.68 -14.07
C ILE A 41 -1.23 -2.94 -15.35
N MET A 42 -0.27 -3.47 -16.11
CA MET A 42 0.20 -2.85 -17.36
C MET A 42 -0.89 -2.82 -18.44
N LYS A 43 -1.72 -3.85 -18.52
CA LYS A 43 -2.89 -3.90 -19.43
C LYS A 43 -3.88 -2.78 -19.09
N LEU A 44 -4.20 -2.59 -17.81
CA LEU A 44 -5.10 -1.55 -17.34
C LEU A 44 -4.56 -0.14 -17.57
N LEU A 45 -3.28 0.11 -17.24
CA LEU A 45 -2.63 1.41 -17.47
C LEU A 45 -2.73 1.85 -18.94
N THR A 46 -2.60 0.90 -19.88
CA THR A 46 -2.71 1.18 -21.31
C THR A 46 -4.16 1.39 -21.78
N TYR A 47 -5.12 0.80 -21.06
CA TYR A 47 -6.54 0.83 -21.39
C TYR A 47 -7.20 2.14 -20.94
N THR A 48 -6.97 2.57 -19.70
CA THR A 48 -7.75 3.64 -19.04
C THR A 48 -7.65 5.00 -19.72
N GLY A 49 -6.50 5.35 -20.29
CA GLY A 49 -6.30 6.63 -21.00
C GLY A 49 -7.11 6.79 -22.29
N LYS A 50 -7.82 5.75 -22.73
CA LYS A 50 -8.55 5.70 -24.01
C LYS A 50 -10.04 5.40 -23.88
N HIS A 51 -10.53 5.16 -22.66
CA HIS A 51 -11.88 4.67 -22.40
C HIS A 51 -12.57 5.50 -21.33
N THR A 52 -13.90 5.46 -21.29
CA THR A 52 -14.67 6.18 -20.27
C THR A 52 -14.51 5.52 -18.89
N PRO A 53 -14.90 6.23 -17.81
CA PRO A 53 -14.96 5.62 -16.48
C PRO A 53 -15.82 4.35 -16.42
N GLU A 54 -16.95 4.32 -17.11
CA GLU A 54 -17.86 3.18 -17.15
C GLU A 54 -17.28 1.99 -17.93
N GLU A 55 -16.67 2.25 -19.09
CA GLU A 55 -15.96 1.24 -19.86
C GLU A 55 -14.78 0.65 -19.07
N THR A 56 -14.03 1.51 -18.37
CA THR A 56 -12.92 1.08 -17.51
C THR A 56 -13.42 0.24 -16.33
N ALA A 57 -14.53 0.63 -15.69
CA ALA A 57 -15.12 -0.14 -14.60
C ALA A 57 -15.63 -1.51 -15.07
N ALA A 58 -16.25 -1.59 -16.25
CA ALA A 58 -16.65 -2.85 -16.87
C ALA A 58 -15.44 -3.73 -17.20
N TYR A 59 -14.37 -3.14 -17.75
CA TYR A 59 -13.15 -3.87 -18.07
C TYR A 59 -12.45 -4.42 -16.81
N LEU A 60 -12.49 -3.70 -15.68
CA LEU A 60 -12.00 -4.20 -14.39
C LEU A 60 -12.76 -5.46 -13.92
N GLU A 61 -14.06 -5.57 -14.20
CA GLU A 61 -14.84 -6.78 -13.89
C GLU A 61 -14.44 -7.95 -14.81
N GLU A 62 -14.27 -7.67 -16.10
CA GLU A 62 -13.89 -8.69 -17.10
C GLU A 62 -12.48 -9.24 -16.87
N LEU A 63 -11.56 -8.41 -16.38
CA LEU A 63 -10.19 -8.77 -16.09
C LEU A 63 -10.07 -9.88 -15.04
N GLY A 64 -11.05 -9.95 -14.14
CA GLY A 64 -11.07 -10.87 -13.00
C GLY A 64 -9.97 -10.58 -11.98
N GLY A 65 -10.02 -11.30 -10.86
CA GLY A 65 -9.08 -11.12 -9.75
C GLY A 65 -8.96 -12.32 -8.82
N ASP A 66 -9.37 -13.50 -9.28
CA ASP A 66 -9.37 -14.73 -8.48
C ASP A 66 -7.97 -15.29 -8.22
N ASP A 67 -6.98 -14.84 -8.98
CA ASP A 67 -5.57 -15.24 -8.95
C ASP A 67 -4.64 -14.01 -8.97
N ALA A 68 -5.10 -12.89 -8.40
CA ALA A 68 -4.33 -11.65 -8.38
C ALA A 68 -3.01 -11.80 -7.63
N LEU A 69 -1.92 -11.32 -8.23
CA LEU A 69 -0.64 -11.15 -7.56
C LEU A 69 -0.58 -9.72 -7.00
N ILE A 70 -0.54 -9.61 -5.67
CA ILE A 70 -0.49 -8.33 -4.98
C ILE A 70 0.74 -8.34 -4.09
N TYR A 71 1.73 -7.51 -4.43
CA TYR A 71 3.02 -7.42 -3.72
C TYR A 71 3.76 -8.76 -3.55
N GLY A 72 3.66 -9.62 -4.56
CA GLY A 72 4.28 -10.95 -4.58
C GLY A 72 3.43 -12.06 -3.93
N ASP A 73 2.30 -11.72 -3.31
CA ASP A 73 1.39 -12.70 -2.72
C ASP A 73 0.24 -13.04 -3.67
N LEU A 74 -0.13 -14.32 -3.72
CA LEU A 74 -1.26 -14.82 -4.50
C LEU A 74 -2.57 -14.70 -3.71
N TRP A 75 -3.48 -13.86 -4.20
CA TRP A 75 -4.77 -13.58 -3.57
C TRP A 75 -5.89 -14.43 -4.17
N VAL A 76 -6.04 -15.65 -3.65
CA VAL A 76 -7.08 -16.58 -4.11
C VAL A 76 -8.44 -16.30 -3.45
N GLY A 77 -9.49 -16.21 -4.27
CA GLY A 77 -10.87 -16.10 -3.79
C GLY A 77 -11.21 -14.76 -3.15
N LYS A 78 -10.45 -13.70 -3.47
CA LYS A 78 -10.68 -12.33 -2.98
C LYS A 78 -10.88 -11.33 -4.14
N PRO A 79 -11.79 -11.60 -5.09
CA PRO A 79 -11.91 -10.82 -6.33
C PRO A 79 -12.22 -9.33 -6.08
N LEU A 80 -12.98 -8.99 -5.03
CA LEU A 80 -13.29 -7.59 -4.70
C LEU A 80 -12.05 -6.81 -4.24
N HIS A 81 -11.14 -7.45 -3.49
CA HIS A 81 -9.89 -6.84 -3.06
C HIS A 81 -8.93 -6.69 -4.24
N ALA A 82 -8.83 -7.72 -5.09
CA ALA A 82 -8.07 -7.65 -6.34
C ALA A 82 -8.57 -6.51 -7.25
N LYS A 83 -9.88 -6.37 -7.42
CA LYS A 83 -10.48 -5.29 -8.20
C LYS A 83 -10.14 -3.91 -7.61
N ALA A 84 -10.25 -3.75 -6.28
CA ALA A 84 -9.89 -2.52 -5.61
C ALA A 84 -8.40 -2.18 -5.76
N PHE A 85 -7.53 -3.19 -5.67
CA PHE A 85 -6.09 -3.03 -5.93
C PHE A 85 -5.80 -2.56 -7.35
N PHE A 86 -6.37 -3.22 -8.36
CA PHE A 86 -6.22 -2.84 -9.75
C PHE A 86 -6.78 -1.44 -10.05
N LEU A 87 -7.87 -1.05 -9.38
CA LEU A 87 -8.37 0.32 -9.44
C LEU A 87 -7.33 1.32 -8.93
N LEU A 88 -6.74 1.09 -7.76
CA LEU A 88 -5.81 2.01 -7.11
C LEU A 88 -4.44 2.06 -7.81
N MET A 89 -3.87 0.90 -8.13
CA MET A 89 -2.53 0.78 -8.73
C MET A 89 -2.48 1.15 -10.20
N ALA A 90 -3.56 0.89 -10.96
CA ALA A 90 -3.55 1.07 -12.40
C ALA A 90 -4.64 2.02 -12.87
N ALA A 91 -5.91 1.68 -12.63
CA ALA A 91 -6.99 2.33 -13.36
C ALA A 91 -7.19 3.81 -13.00
N ALA A 92 -7.01 4.16 -11.73
CA ALA A 92 -7.09 5.53 -11.25
C ALA A 92 -5.85 6.38 -11.63
N CYS A 93 -4.74 5.73 -12.01
CA CYS A 93 -3.45 6.36 -12.32
C CYS A 93 -3.03 7.39 -11.24
N LEU A 94 -3.08 6.98 -9.97
CA LEU A 94 -2.73 7.84 -8.85
C LEU A 94 -1.22 8.15 -8.86
N ASN A 95 -0.87 9.38 -8.57
CA ASN A 95 0.50 9.84 -8.37
C ASN A 95 0.79 9.80 -6.85
N ASP A 96 1.79 9.01 -6.47
CA ASP A 96 2.24 8.78 -5.10
C ASP A 96 2.90 10.01 -4.46
N GLU A 97 3.41 10.95 -5.26
CA GLU A 97 3.99 12.20 -4.78
C GLU A 97 2.92 13.26 -4.42
N LEU A 98 1.66 13.08 -4.85
CA LEU A 98 0.59 14.07 -4.67
C LEU A 98 -0.43 13.65 -3.60
N PRO A 99 -1.14 14.58 -2.94
CA PRO A 99 -2.20 14.26 -1.99
C PRO A 99 -3.30 13.38 -2.59
N LEU A 100 -3.81 12.41 -1.82
CA LEU A 100 -4.76 11.42 -2.35
C LEU A 100 -6.17 11.98 -2.57
N ALA A 101 -6.69 12.76 -1.61
CA ALA A 101 -8.07 13.23 -1.66
C ALA A 101 -8.41 14.05 -2.93
N PRO A 102 -7.58 15.00 -3.39
CA PRO A 102 -7.81 15.70 -4.66
C PRO A 102 -7.81 14.78 -5.88
N GLN A 103 -6.94 13.78 -5.90
CA GLN A 103 -6.83 12.83 -7.01
C GLN A 103 -8.08 11.92 -7.09
N ILE A 104 -8.53 11.41 -5.95
CA ILE A 104 -9.77 10.62 -5.86
C ILE A 104 -10.97 11.48 -6.28
N LEU A 105 -11.01 12.76 -5.89
CA LEU A 105 -12.05 13.70 -6.30
C LEU A 105 -12.05 13.93 -7.82
N GLU A 106 -10.88 14.07 -8.43
CA GLU A 106 -10.74 14.18 -9.89
C GLU A 106 -11.25 12.93 -10.59
N LYS A 107 -10.90 11.75 -10.06
CA LYS A 107 -11.30 10.42 -10.58
C LYS A 107 -12.66 9.93 -10.08
N ARG A 108 -13.45 10.77 -9.40
CA ARG A 108 -14.72 10.37 -8.74
C ARG A 108 -15.68 9.58 -9.63
N ALA A 109 -15.75 9.89 -10.93
CA ALA A 109 -16.63 9.19 -11.85
C ALA A 109 -16.25 7.70 -11.98
N LEU A 110 -14.95 7.40 -12.04
CA LEU A 110 -14.44 6.03 -12.09
C LEU A 110 -14.68 5.30 -10.77
N PHE A 111 -14.38 5.94 -9.64
CA PHE A 111 -14.64 5.34 -8.33
C PHE A 111 -16.14 5.05 -8.12
N LYS A 112 -17.04 5.95 -8.55
CA LYS A 112 -18.50 5.70 -8.52
C LYS A 112 -18.91 4.56 -9.44
N ALA A 113 -18.33 4.47 -10.64
CA ALA A 113 -18.59 3.36 -11.56
C ALA A 113 -18.13 2.01 -10.97
N CYS A 114 -17.09 2.02 -10.12
CA CYS A 114 -16.56 0.83 -9.45
C CYS A 114 -17.19 0.51 -8.08
N LYS A 115 -18.09 1.36 -7.56
CA LYS A 115 -18.60 1.33 -6.17
C LYS A 115 -19.03 -0.06 -5.68
N GLY A 116 -19.85 -0.76 -6.46
CA GLY A 116 -20.43 -2.05 -6.06
C GLY A 116 -21.30 -1.96 -4.80
N GLY A 117 -21.43 -3.08 -4.08
CA GLY A 117 -22.11 -3.16 -2.78
C GLY A 117 -21.16 -2.96 -1.60
N ASP A 118 -21.67 -3.11 -0.38
CA ASP A 118 -20.94 -2.85 0.86
C ASP A 118 -19.63 -3.65 0.98
N GLU A 119 -19.61 -4.91 0.53
CA GLU A 119 -18.39 -5.73 0.51
C GLU A 119 -17.31 -5.16 -0.43
N ALA A 120 -17.71 -4.60 -1.57
CA ALA A 120 -16.78 -4.01 -2.53
C ALA A 120 -16.21 -2.69 -1.99
N GLN A 121 -17.05 -1.91 -1.31
CA GLN A 121 -16.65 -0.68 -0.63
C GLN A 121 -15.72 -0.96 0.56
N SER A 122 -16.00 -2.01 1.35
CA SER A 122 -15.12 -2.45 2.43
C SER A 122 -13.76 -2.92 1.89
N ALA A 123 -13.76 -3.72 0.82
CA ALA A 123 -12.54 -4.12 0.13
C ALA A 123 -11.76 -2.90 -0.40
N LEU A 124 -12.43 -1.87 -0.91
CA LEU A 124 -11.79 -0.62 -1.32
C LEU A 124 -11.07 0.06 -0.16
N LEU A 125 -11.69 0.18 1.02
CA LEU A 125 -11.06 0.80 2.18
C LEU A 125 -9.83 0.01 2.65
N VAL A 126 -9.91 -1.32 2.70
CA VAL A 126 -8.78 -2.20 3.06
C VAL A 126 -7.63 -2.05 2.07
N MET A 127 -7.91 -2.05 0.76
CA MET A 127 -6.87 -1.93 -0.25
C MET A 127 -6.31 -0.51 -0.36
N LEU A 128 -7.08 0.51 -0.02
CA LEU A 128 -6.59 1.89 0.09
C LEU A 128 -5.65 2.06 1.28
N GLU A 129 -5.94 1.44 2.42
CA GLU A 129 -5.02 1.36 3.56
C GLU A 129 -3.72 0.67 3.15
N LEU A 130 -3.80 -0.48 2.49
CA LEU A 130 -2.64 -1.18 1.96
C LEU A 130 -1.85 -0.33 0.94
N PHE A 131 -2.52 0.35 0.02
CA PHE A 131 -1.90 1.26 -0.95
C PHE A 131 -1.10 2.37 -0.24
N CYS A 132 -1.66 2.97 0.81
CA CYS A 132 -0.92 3.92 1.63
C CYS A 132 0.33 3.25 2.26
N ILE A 133 0.20 2.04 2.80
CA ILE A 133 1.29 1.27 3.42
C ILE A 133 2.34 0.78 2.42
N LYS A 134 2.07 0.76 1.11
CA LYS A 134 3.00 0.19 0.11
C LYS A 134 3.52 1.22 -0.89
N GLU A 135 2.65 2.08 -1.40
CA GLU A 135 3.00 3.11 -2.38
C GLU A 135 3.20 4.49 -1.74
N ARG A 136 2.29 4.89 -0.83
CA ARG A 136 2.26 6.28 -0.36
C ARG A 136 2.06 6.42 1.14
N ARG A 137 3.16 6.31 1.90
CA ARG A 137 3.14 6.33 3.38
C ARG A 137 2.55 7.62 3.98
N ALA A 138 2.72 8.76 3.29
CA ALA A 138 2.08 10.02 3.67
C ALA A 138 0.53 9.95 3.69
N GLY A 139 -0.06 9.04 2.91
CA GLY A 139 -1.50 8.84 2.83
C GLY A 139 -2.14 8.39 4.14
N LEU A 140 -1.40 7.75 5.04
CA LEU A 140 -1.91 7.31 6.36
C LEU A 140 -2.37 8.50 7.21
N ALA A 141 -1.64 9.62 7.16
CA ALA A 141 -1.96 10.84 7.90
C ALA A 141 -3.02 11.70 7.19
N GLU A 142 -3.33 11.42 5.93
CA GLU A 142 -4.32 12.13 5.12
C GLU A 142 -5.65 11.36 4.99
N PHE A 143 -5.75 10.18 5.62
CA PHE A 143 -6.82 9.22 5.36
C PHE A 143 -8.21 9.78 5.65
N GLY A 144 -8.38 10.57 6.71
CA GLY A 144 -9.64 11.25 7.02
C GLY A 144 -10.15 12.16 5.90
N ALA A 145 -9.25 12.88 5.22
CA ALA A 145 -9.63 13.71 4.08
C ALA A 145 -10.05 12.86 2.87
N VAL A 146 -9.45 11.68 2.71
CA VAL A 146 -9.84 10.71 1.68
C VAL A 146 -11.23 10.14 1.98
N LEU A 147 -11.48 9.69 3.21
CA LEU A 147 -12.80 9.19 3.63
C LEU A 147 -13.89 10.22 3.39
N LYS A 148 -13.63 11.49 3.72
CA LYS A 148 -14.56 12.58 3.44
C LYS A 148 -14.91 12.68 1.96
N VAL A 149 -13.93 12.62 1.06
CA VAL A 149 -14.18 12.64 -0.39
C VAL A 149 -14.96 11.40 -0.84
N LEU A 150 -14.62 10.22 -0.33
CA LEU A 150 -15.32 8.98 -0.67
C LEU A 150 -16.80 9.05 -0.26
N TRP A 151 -17.08 9.59 0.93
CA TRP A 151 -18.44 9.76 1.44
C TRP A 151 -19.20 10.86 0.68
N GLU A 152 -18.66 12.08 0.56
CA GLU A 152 -19.31 13.22 -0.11
C GLU A 152 -19.65 12.98 -1.60
N ARG A 153 -19.04 11.96 -2.21
CA ARG A 153 -19.24 11.59 -3.61
C ARG A 153 -20.04 10.30 -3.79
N ASP A 154 -20.64 9.77 -2.72
CA ASP A 154 -21.41 8.53 -2.69
C ASP A 154 -20.58 7.32 -3.18
N ILE A 155 -19.27 7.29 -2.91
CA ILE A 155 -18.38 6.17 -3.29
C ILE A 155 -18.37 5.12 -2.17
N VAL A 156 -18.35 5.55 -0.92
CA VAL A 156 -18.43 4.67 0.25
C VAL A 156 -19.52 5.17 1.18
N GLU A 157 -20.43 4.27 1.55
CA GLU A 157 -21.53 4.55 2.48
C GLU A 157 -21.01 4.74 3.91
N GLN A 158 -21.69 5.57 4.69
CA GLN A 158 -21.32 5.86 6.08
C GLN A 158 -21.17 4.59 6.92
N GLY A 159 -22.15 3.68 6.87
CA GLY A 159 -22.10 2.43 7.65
C GLY A 159 -20.91 1.53 7.30
N VAL A 160 -20.39 1.61 6.06
CA VAL A 160 -19.18 0.88 5.65
C VAL A 160 -17.93 1.54 6.24
N ILE A 161 -17.89 2.88 6.26
CA ILE A 161 -16.78 3.64 6.90
C ILE A 161 -16.73 3.34 8.40
N GLU A 162 -17.88 3.39 9.07
CA GLU A 162 -17.97 3.13 10.51
C GLU A 162 -17.56 1.70 10.85
N ALA A 163 -18.09 0.69 10.13
CA ALA A 163 -17.70 -0.70 10.33
C ALA A 163 -16.19 -0.94 10.13
N TRP A 164 -15.57 -0.25 9.15
CA TRP A 164 -14.13 -0.35 8.92
C TRP A 164 -13.31 0.41 9.98
N ILE A 165 -13.79 1.55 10.48
CA ILE A 165 -13.15 2.29 11.59
C ILE A 165 -13.17 1.45 12.87
N ASP A 166 -14.30 0.82 13.18
CA ASP A 166 -14.46 -0.05 14.35
C ASP A 166 -13.61 -1.32 14.26
N ASN A 167 -13.26 -1.76 13.04
CA ASN A 167 -12.35 -2.86 12.81
C ASN A 167 -10.92 -2.36 12.47
N GLU A 168 -10.16 -2.02 13.50
CA GLU A 168 -8.74 -1.66 13.37
C GLU A 168 -7.88 -2.76 12.71
N ARG A 169 -8.34 -4.02 12.76
CA ARG A 169 -7.65 -5.19 12.21
C ARG A 169 -8.10 -5.57 10.81
N ALA A 170 -8.93 -4.76 10.14
CA ALA A 170 -9.48 -5.07 8.82
C ALA A 170 -8.39 -5.49 7.81
N LEU A 171 -7.26 -4.77 7.77
CA LEU A 171 -6.13 -5.18 6.94
C LEU A 171 -5.45 -6.47 7.42
N GLN A 172 -5.29 -6.65 8.74
CA GLN A 172 -4.67 -7.85 9.32
C GLN A 172 -5.44 -9.12 8.97
N GLU A 173 -6.77 -9.07 8.99
CA GLU A 173 -7.66 -10.20 8.68
C GLU A 173 -7.51 -10.66 7.23
N VAL A 174 -7.22 -9.71 6.33
CA VAL A 174 -7.15 -9.97 4.90
C VAL A 174 -5.72 -10.28 4.46
N HIS A 175 -4.73 -9.56 5.01
CA HIS A 175 -3.33 -9.63 4.63
C HIS A 175 -2.39 -9.34 5.84
N PRO A 176 -2.15 -10.32 6.71
CA PRO A 176 -1.45 -10.10 7.98
C PRO A 176 0.02 -9.70 7.82
N GLY A 177 0.67 -10.04 6.71
CA GLY A 177 2.08 -9.74 6.45
C GLY A 177 2.40 -8.25 6.23
N HIS A 178 1.39 -7.43 5.99
CA HIS A 178 1.54 -5.98 5.78
C HIS A 178 0.86 -5.14 6.86
N PHE A 179 0.37 -5.78 7.92
CA PHE A 179 -0.24 -5.08 9.03
C PHE A 179 0.81 -4.55 10.01
N SER A 180 0.63 -3.30 10.42
CA SER A 180 1.35 -2.65 11.51
C SER A 180 0.34 -1.94 12.40
N GLN A 181 0.41 -2.20 13.70
CA GLN A 181 -0.44 -1.54 14.70
C GLN A 181 -0.30 -0.02 14.63
N THR A 182 0.93 0.48 14.45
CA THR A 182 1.20 1.93 14.35
C THR A 182 0.55 2.56 13.12
N ASP A 183 0.55 1.86 11.99
CA ASP A 183 -0.06 2.37 10.75
C ASP A 183 -1.59 2.40 10.88
N ALA A 184 -2.16 1.34 11.46
CA ALA A 184 -3.59 1.27 11.75
C ALA A 184 -4.03 2.40 12.68
N GLU A 185 -3.32 2.62 13.80
CA GLU A 185 -3.57 3.73 14.73
C GLU A 185 -3.47 5.09 14.05
N THR A 186 -2.46 5.29 13.17
CA THR A 186 -2.27 6.54 12.43
C THR A 186 -3.46 6.84 11.52
N VAL A 187 -3.95 5.83 10.80
CA VAL A 187 -5.12 5.93 9.91
C VAL A 187 -6.39 6.27 10.69
N ARG A 188 -6.62 5.64 11.85
CA ARG A 188 -7.81 5.92 12.67
C ARG A 188 -7.71 7.30 13.33
N GLN A 189 -6.51 7.68 13.77
CA GLN A 189 -6.27 9.00 14.35
C GLN A 189 -6.47 10.13 13.32
N SER A 190 -6.01 9.96 12.08
CA SER A 190 -6.20 10.96 11.02
C SER A 190 -7.65 11.04 10.53
N SER A 191 -8.42 9.97 10.73
CA SER A 191 -9.84 9.88 10.36
C SER A 191 -10.80 10.37 11.44
N ARG A 192 -10.34 10.49 12.70
CA ARG A 192 -11.18 10.76 13.87
C ARG A 192 -12.10 11.96 13.70
N GLU A 193 -11.55 13.13 13.35
CA GLU A 193 -12.35 14.37 13.24
C GLU A 193 -13.50 14.23 12.22
N PHE A 194 -13.23 13.55 11.09
CA PHE A 194 -14.26 13.31 10.08
C PHE A 194 -15.33 12.32 10.57
N VAL A 195 -14.92 11.24 11.22
CA VAL A 195 -15.85 10.20 11.71
C VAL A 195 -16.72 10.74 12.85
N GLU A 196 -16.13 11.50 13.79
CA GLU A 196 -16.89 12.16 14.85
C GLU A 196 -17.91 13.16 14.28
N TRP A 197 -17.51 13.93 13.25
CA TRP A 197 -18.43 14.83 12.55
C TRP A 197 -19.55 14.07 11.83
N LEU A 198 -19.23 12.93 11.20
CA LEU A 198 -20.18 12.09 10.48
C LEU A 198 -21.25 11.51 11.42
N GLN A 199 -20.81 11.00 12.58
CA GLN A 199 -21.68 10.45 13.62
C GLN A 199 -22.53 11.54 14.29
N ALA A 200 -21.97 12.73 14.55
CA ALA A 200 -22.70 13.83 15.15
C ALA A 200 -23.85 14.34 14.26
N GLY A 201 -23.74 14.19 12.93
CA GLY A 201 -24.81 14.52 11.99
C GLY A 201 -26.03 13.61 12.07
N GLU A 202 -25.92 12.42 12.67
CA GLU A 202 -27.05 11.54 12.98
C GLU A 202 -27.69 11.84 14.35
N ASP A 203 -26.92 12.45 15.25
CA ASP A 203 -27.34 12.79 16.62
C ASP A 203 -28.02 14.17 16.75
N GLU A 204 -28.05 14.99 15.69
CA GLU A 204 -28.87 16.22 15.64
C GLU A 204 -30.31 15.89 15.19
N PRO A 205 -31.32 15.98 16.10
CA PRO A 205 -32.73 15.67 15.79
C PRO A 205 -33.48 16.72 14.96
#